data_AF-A0A257TU50-F1
#
_entry.id   AF-A0A257TU50-F1
#
_cell.length_a   1.000
_cell.length_b   1.000
_cell.length_c   1.000
_cell.angle_alpha   90.00
_cell.angle_beta   90.00
_cell.angle_gamma   90.00
#
_symmetry.space_group_name_H-M   'P 1'
#
loop_
_entity.id
_entity.type
_entity.pdbx_description
1 polymer ?
#
loop_
_entity_poly.entity_id
_entity_poly.type
_entity_poly.pdbx_seq_one_letter_code
_entity_poly.pdbx_strand_id
1 'polypeptide(L)'
;MDREEFIRVVEEANPHTVFAPLGITVANYDPDEMQVAMEIGERHLQHLGVLHGGVSALLAESAASRTGSLLATARPLFRGRTTQVYAVEVTDEIGALVCAARCTIAVRPRRSAERAPREAREPRAGGEA
;
A
#
# COMPACT_ATOMS: atom_id res chain seq x y z
N MET A 1 -9.65 -20.07 -20.49
CA MET A 1 -8.37 -20.31 -19.82
C MET A 1 -8.66 -21.12 -18.58
N ASP A 2 -8.05 -22.29 -18.43
CA ASP A 2 -8.20 -23.09 -17.22
C ASP A 2 -7.28 -22.57 -16.09
N ARG A 3 -7.45 -23.10 -14.87
CA ARG A 3 -6.68 -22.67 -13.69
C ARG A 3 -5.17 -22.84 -13.86
N GLU A 4 -4.73 -23.95 -14.43
CA GLU A 4 -3.31 -24.27 -14.56
C GLU A 4 -2.64 -23.41 -15.64
N GLU A 5 -3.35 -23.17 -16.75
CA GLU A 5 -2.96 -22.25 -17.81
C GLU A 5 -2.85 -20.81 -17.28
N PHE A 6 -3.83 -20.32 -16.50
CA PHE A 6 -3.77 -18.98 -15.92
C PHE A 6 -2.63 -18.81 -14.93
N ILE A 7 -2.45 -19.77 -14.00
CA ILE A 7 -1.36 -19.73 -13.02
C ILE A 7 -0.01 -19.71 -13.73
N ARG A 8 0.21 -20.55 -14.75
CA ARG A 8 1.45 -20.53 -15.54
C ARG A 8 1.69 -19.17 -16.20
N VAL A 9 0.68 -18.58 -16.83
CA VAL A 9 0.80 -17.25 -17.47
C VAL A 9 1.18 -16.18 -16.45
N VAL A 10 0.56 -16.20 -15.28
CA VAL A 10 0.90 -15.25 -14.21
C VAL A 10 2.32 -15.50 -13.71
N GLU A 11 2.70 -16.75 -13.44
CA GLU A 11 4.04 -17.10 -12.96
C GLU A 11 5.15 -16.75 -13.97
N GLU A 12 4.93 -16.93 -15.27
CA GLU A 12 5.87 -16.54 -16.32
C GLU A 12 6.01 -15.01 -16.44
N ALA A 13 4.92 -14.27 -16.24
CA ALA A 13 4.95 -12.81 -16.26
C ALA A 13 5.53 -12.20 -14.96
N ASN A 14 5.38 -12.89 -13.83
CA ASN A 14 5.68 -12.40 -12.48
C ASN A 14 7.07 -11.75 -12.30
N PRO A 15 8.18 -12.27 -12.88
CA PRO A 15 9.50 -11.64 -12.77
C PRO A 15 9.55 -10.19 -13.26
N HIS A 16 8.58 -9.77 -14.07
CA HIS A 16 8.50 -8.44 -14.68
C HIS A 16 7.33 -7.58 -14.17
N THR A 17 6.62 -8.03 -13.12
CA THR A 17 5.48 -7.29 -12.53
C THR A 17 5.76 -6.91 -11.08
N VAL A 18 4.78 -6.26 -10.44
CA VAL A 18 4.83 -5.94 -9.01
C VAL A 18 4.76 -7.18 -8.11
N PHE A 19 4.42 -8.36 -8.64
CA PHE A 19 4.28 -9.58 -7.84
C PHE A 19 5.63 -10.07 -7.31
N ALA A 20 6.65 -10.16 -8.16
CA ALA A 20 7.98 -10.62 -7.73
C ALA A 20 8.63 -9.74 -6.64
N PRO A 21 8.76 -8.41 -6.78
CA PRO A 21 9.40 -7.58 -5.75
C PRO A 21 8.58 -7.53 -4.44
N LEU A 22 7.27 -7.74 -4.49
CA LEU A 22 6.42 -7.80 -3.30
C LEU A 22 6.18 -9.24 -2.81
N GLY A 23 6.69 -10.27 -3.48
CA GLY A 23 6.46 -11.68 -3.11
C GLY A 23 4.99 -12.05 -3.06
N ILE A 24 4.19 -11.51 -3.99
CA ILE A 24 2.77 -11.86 -4.16
C ILE A 24 2.69 -13.16 -4.96
N THR A 25 1.79 -14.04 -4.55
CA THR A 25 1.52 -15.33 -5.17
C THR A 25 0.02 -15.50 -5.43
N VAL A 26 -0.35 -16.28 -6.44
CA VAL A 26 -1.75 -16.67 -6.65
C VAL A 26 -2.02 -17.89 -5.77
N ALA A 27 -2.88 -17.72 -4.75
CA ALA A 27 -3.27 -18.81 -3.86
C ALA A 27 -4.37 -19.68 -4.50
N ASN A 28 -5.31 -19.05 -5.21
CA ASN A 28 -6.38 -19.73 -5.92
C ASN A 28 -6.85 -18.95 -7.15
N TYR A 29 -7.36 -19.68 -8.14
CA TYR A 29 -8.03 -19.12 -9.30
C TYR A 29 -9.13 -20.07 -9.78
N ASP A 30 -10.31 -19.51 -10.01
CA ASP A 30 -11.45 -20.07 -10.72
C ASP A 30 -12.10 -18.93 -11.54
N PRO A 31 -12.83 -19.14 -12.65
CA PRO A 31 -13.39 -18.06 -13.48
C PRO A 31 -14.20 -16.99 -12.73
N ASP A 32 -14.79 -17.33 -11.57
CA ASP A 32 -15.55 -16.37 -10.77
C ASP A 32 -14.74 -15.74 -9.60
N GLU A 33 -13.59 -16.33 -9.23
CA GLU A 33 -12.84 -15.92 -8.03
C GLU A 33 -11.32 -16.02 -8.22
N MET A 34 -10.58 -15.00 -7.80
CA MET A 34 -9.11 -15.04 -7.73
C MET A 34 -8.65 -14.63 -6.34
N GLN A 35 -7.74 -15.43 -5.78
CA GLN A 35 -7.13 -15.18 -4.48
C GLN A 35 -5.63 -15.01 -4.65
N VAL A 36 -5.10 -13.90 -4.12
CA VAL A 36 -3.67 -13.64 -4.06
C VAL A 36 -3.22 -13.53 -2.60
N ALA A 37 -1.99 -13.96 -2.34
CA ALA A 37 -1.40 -13.99 -1.02
C ALA A 37 0.01 -13.38 -1.04
N MET A 38 0.42 -12.83 0.08
CA MET A 38 1.74 -12.22 0.26
C MET A 38 2.14 -12.31 1.73
N GLU A 39 3.36 -12.79 1.98
CA GLU A 39 3.97 -12.79 3.31
C GLU A 39 4.47 -11.39 3.68
N ILE A 40 4.08 -10.86 4.84
CA ILE A 40 4.43 -9.50 5.25
C ILE A 40 5.85 -9.45 5.83
N GLY A 41 6.82 -9.04 5.03
CA GLY A 41 8.17 -8.63 5.46
C GLY A 41 8.40 -7.10 5.52
N GLU A 42 9.61 -6.70 5.91
CA GLU A 42 10.03 -5.30 6.11
C GLU A 42 9.78 -4.39 4.89
N ARG A 43 9.97 -4.91 3.67
CA ARG A 43 9.76 -4.18 2.41
C ARG A 43 8.31 -3.76 2.17
N HIS A 44 7.35 -4.32 2.90
CA HIS A 44 5.93 -3.96 2.82
C HIS A 44 5.52 -2.91 3.84
N LEU A 45 6.42 -2.56 4.77
CA LEU A 45 6.15 -1.61 5.83
C LEU A 45 6.35 -0.18 5.32
N GLN A 46 5.54 0.75 5.82
CA GLN A 46 5.84 2.16 5.67
C GLN A 46 6.87 2.60 6.72
N HIS A 47 7.35 3.85 6.63
CA HIS A 47 8.42 4.43 7.46
C HIS A 47 8.18 4.49 8.98
N LEU A 48 7.03 4.04 9.50
CA LEU A 48 6.70 3.90 10.92
C LEU A 48 6.65 2.41 11.36
N GLY A 49 7.02 1.47 10.49
CA GLY A 49 7.09 0.04 10.81
C GLY A 49 5.74 -0.69 10.78
N VAL A 50 4.69 -0.10 10.21
CA VAL A 50 3.40 -0.79 9.98
C VAL A 50 3.20 -1.09 8.50
N LEU A 51 2.33 -2.05 8.17
CA LEU A 51 2.00 -2.38 6.78
C LEU A 51 1.59 -1.12 6.00
N HIS A 52 2.23 -0.89 4.85
CA HIS A 52 1.92 0.23 3.99
C HIS A 52 0.53 0.04 3.37
N GLY A 53 -0.41 0.96 3.62
CA GLY A 53 -1.79 0.81 3.12
C GLY A 53 -1.91 0.66 1.60
N GLY A 54 -0.99 1.28 0.84
CA GLY A 54 -0.89 1.10 -0.62
C GLY A 54 -0.53 -0.34 -1.04
N VAL A 55 0.20 -1.10 -0.22
CA VAL A 55 0.50 -2.50 -0.49
C VAL A 55 -0.75 -3.36 -0.29
N SER A 56 -1.55 -3.07 0.74
CA SER A 56 -2.87 -3.71 0.93
C SER A 56 -3.85 -3.40 -0.21
N ALA A 57 -3.88 -2.15 -0.69
CA ALA A 57 -4.71 -1.75 -1.81
C ALA A 57 -4.27 -2.44 -3.11
N LEU A 58 -2.97 -2.52 -3.37
CA LEU A 58 -2.40 -3.23 -4.51
C LEU A 58 -2.76 -4.71 -4.49
N LEU A 59 -2.67 -5.37 -3.33
CA LEU A 59 -3.04 -6.79 -3.18
C LEU A 59 -4.53 -7.01 -3.47
N ALA A 60 -5.40 -6.13 -2.96
CA ALA A 60 -6.85 -6.18 -3.22
C ALA A 60 -7.19 -5.95 -4.71
N GLU A 61 -6.54 -4.98 -5.36
CA GLU A 61 -6.69 -4.74 -6.80
C GLU A 61 -6.16 -5.92 -7.64
N SER A 62 -5.03 -6.51 -7.22
CA SER A 62 -4.45 -7.69 -7.87
C SER A 62 -5.36 -8.92 -7.75
N ALA A 63 -6.14 -9.04 -6.67
CA ALA A 63 -7.15 -10.09 -6.52
C ALA A 63 -8.37 -9.87 -7.41
N ALA A 64 -8.74 -8.60 -7.64
CA ALA A 64 -9.95 -8.23 -8.34
C ALA A 64 -9.78 -8.09 -9.86
N SER A 65 -8.58 -7.74 -10.33
CA SER A 65 -8.35 -7.46 -11.74
C SER A 65 -8.26 -8.73 -12.59
N ARG A 66 -9.15 -8.82 -13.58
CA ARG A 66 -9.18 -9.88 -14.59
C ARG A 66 -8.89 -9.24 -15.96
N THR A 67 -7.62 -8.90 -16.19
CA THR A 67 -7.09 -8.35 -17.46
C THR A 67 -7.57 -6.94 -17.83
N GLY A 68 -6.84 -6.25 -18.72
CA GLY A 68 -7.26 -4.96 -19.30
C GLY A 68 -6.61 -3.71 -18.69
N SER A 69 -7.00 -2.54 -19.20
CA SER A 69 -6.51 -1.24 -18.70
C SER A 69 -7.40 -0.77 -17.57
N LEU A 70 -6.82 -0.50 -16.40
CA LEU A 70 -7.59 -0.08 -15.23
C LEU A 70 -7.57 1.45 -15.06
N LEU A 71 -8.70 2.00 -14.61
CA LEU A 71 -8.85 3.39 -14.20
C LEU A 71 -9.23 3.48 -12.72
N ALA A 72 -8.35 4.05 -11.90
CA ALA A 72 -8.63 4.33 -10.50
C ALA A 72 -9.10 5.78 -10.30
N THR A 73 -10.32 5.94 -9.78
CA THR A 73 -10.93 7.25 -9.45
C THR A 73 -11.01 7.41 -7.94
N ALA A 74 -10.29 8.39 -7.38
CA ALA A 74 -10.36 8.74 -5.97
C ALA A 74 -11.27 9.96 -5.75
N ARG A 75 -12.38 9.76 -5.03
CA ARG A 75 -13.29 10.84 -4.62
C ARG A 75 -13.10 11.15 -3.13
N PRO A 76 -12.86 12.42 -2.76
CA PRO A 76 -12.76 12.78 -1.35
C PRO A 76 -14.12 12.64 -0.66
N LEU A 77 -14.16 11.86 0.42
CA LEU A 77 -15.32 11.77 1.32
C LEU A 77 -15.20 12.76 2.48
N PHE A 78 -13.97 13.00 2.95
CA PHE A 78 -13.68 13.96 4.02
C PHE A 78 -12.26 14.52 3.85
N ARG A 79 -12.07 15.84 3.99
CA ARG A 79 -10.76 16.50 3.89
C ARG A 79 -10.46 17.37 5.10
N GLY A 80 -10.12 16.74 6.22
CA GLY A 80 -9.64 17.43 7.41
C GLY A 80 -8.16 17.82 7.33
N ARG A 81 -7.73 18.70 8.24
CA ARG A 81 -6.34 19.18 8.33
C ARG A 81 -5.33 18.08 8.70
N THR A 82 -5.76 17.08 9.45
CA THR A 82 -4.92 16.00 9.99
C THR A 82 -5.31 14.61 9.48
N THR A 83 -6.50 14.48 8.90
CA THR A 83 -7.03 13.22 8.37
C THR A 83 -7.86 13.51 7.11
N GLN A 84 -7.66 12.73 6.06
CA GLN A 84 -8.48 12.76 4.86
C GLN A 84 -8.99 11.36 4.54
N VAL A 85 -10.21 11.25 4.03
CA VAL A 85 -10.84 9.98 3.65
C VAL A 85 -11.24 10.05 2.19
N TYR A 86 -10.89 9.03 1.43
CA TYR A 86 -11.21 8.90 0.01
C TYR A 86 -11.95 7.59 -0.25
N ALA A 87 -12.99 7.66 -1.07
CA ALA A 87 -13.50 6.50 -1.79
C ALA A 87 -12.65 6.33 -3.05
N VAL A 88 -12.18 5.13 -3.32
CA VAL A 88 -11.44 4.80 -4.52
C VAL A 88 -12.21 3.72 -5.25
N GLU A 89 -12.57 3.99 -6.49
CA GLU A 89 -13.21 3.03 -7.40
C GLU A 89 -12.21 2.74 -8.50
N VAL A 90 -11.93 1.47 -8.75
CA VAL A 90 -11.12 1.00 -9.89
C VAL A 90 -12.07 0.34 -10.86
N THR A 91 -12.08 0.79 -12.10
CA THR A 91 -12.87 0.22 -13.19
C THR A 91 -11.98 -0.32 -14.29
N ASP A 92 -12.47 -1.28 -15.07
CA ASP A 92 -11.82 -1.72 -16.31
C ASP A 92 -12.07 -0.73 -17.47
N GLU A 93 -11.57 -1.07 -18.67
CA GLU A 93 -11.70 -0.24 -19.87
C GLU A 93 -13.14 -0.08 -20.38
N ILE A 94 -14.07 -0.97 -19.99
CA ILE A 94 -15.50 -0.86 -20.34
C ILE A 94 -16.30 -0.16 -19.23
N GLY A 95 -15.63 0.27 -18.15
CA GLY A 95 -16.22 1.01 -17.05
C GLY A 95 -16.88 0.13 -15.99
N ALA A 96 -16.69 -1.20 -16.04
CA ALA A 96 -17.21 -2.09 -15.00
C ALA A 96 -16.37 -1.94 -13.72
N LEU A 97 -17.02 -1.96 -12.56
CA LEU A 97 -16.34 -1.86 -11.27
C LEU A 97 -15.54 -3.13 -11.00
N VAL A 98 -14.23 -2.97 -10.81
CA VAL A 98 -13.29 -4.03 -10.47
C VAL A 98 -13.04 -4.05 -8.96
N CYS A 99 -12.69 -2.90 -8.37
CA CYS A 99 -12.38 -2.80 -6.96
C CYS A 99 -12.94 -1.50 -6.37
N ALA A 100 -13.42 -1.56 -5.14
CA ALA A 100 -13.77 -0.39 -4.35
C ALA A 100 -13.05 -0.43 -3.00
N ALA A 101 -12.39 0.67 -2.66
CA ALA A 101 -11.64 0.82 -1.42
C ALA A 101 -11.97 2.14 -0.73
N ARG A 102 -11.76 2.17 0.59
CA ARG A 102 -11.80 3.41 1.37
C ARG A 102 -10.46 3.64 2.04
N CYS A 103 -9.76 4.70 1.63
CA CYS A 103 -8.46 5.06 2.16
C CYS A 103 -8.60 6.19 3.19
N THR A 104 -8.15 5.95 4.42
CA THR A 104 -8.00 6.99 5.45
C THR A 104 -6.53 7.37 5.56
N ILE A 105 -6.21 8.62 5.21
CA ILE A 105 -4.85 9.14 5.16
C ILE A 105 -4.63 10.12 6.32
N ALA A 106 -3.60 9.86 7.12
CA ALA A 106 -3.12 10.82 8.11
C ALA A 106 -2.27 11.89 7.42
N VAL A 107 -2.65 13.16 7.59
CA VAL A 107 -1.87 14.32 7.15
C VAL A 107 -1.04 14.80 8.33
N ARG A 108 0.28 14.68 8.20
CA ARG A 108 1.23 15.12 9.22
C ARG A 108 2.04 16.31 8.70
N PRO A 109 2.29 17.35 9.53
CA PRO A 109 3.23 18.39 9.18
C PRO A 109 4.59 17.76 8.86
N ARG A 110 5.28 18.26 7.82
CA ARG A 110 6.68 17.90 7.59
C ARG A 110 7.46 18.26 8.86
N ARG A 111 8.12 17.28 9.47
CA ARG A 111 9.18 17.58 10.43
C ARG A 111 10.26 18.33 9.67
N SER A 112 10.53 19.57 10.06
CA SER A 112 11.73 20.28 9.61
C SER A 112 12.93 19.41 9.95
N ALA A 113 13.84 19.20 9.00
CA ALA A 113 15.10 18.52 9.28
C ALA A 113 15.82 19.25 10.44
N GLU A 114 16.36 18.45 11.36
CA GLU A 114 17.28 18.82 12.46
C GLU A 114 16.73 19.72 13.57
N ARG A 115 16.45 19.10 14.73
CA ARG A 115 16.79 19.72 16.02
C ARG A 115 18.11 19.11 16.46
N ALA A 116 19.17 19.91 16.48
CA ALA A 116 20.47 19.52 17.03
C ALA A 116 20.31 18.98 18.47
N PRO A 117 21.20 18.06 18.92
CA PRO A 117 21.17 17.53 20.27
C PRO A 117 21.25 18.67 21.27
N ARG A 118 20.38 18.68 22.28
CA ARG A 118 20.53 19.61 23.41
C ARG A 118 21.83 19.25 24.13
N GLU A 119 22.83 20.14 24.05
CA GLU A 119 24.04 20.02 24.85
C GLU A 119 23.67 19.84 26.33
N ALA A 120 24.28 18.85 26.96
CA ALA A 120 24.09 18.53 28.36
C ALA A 120 24.45 19.77 29.19
N ARG A 121 23.53 20.23 30.04
CA ARG A 121 23.81 21.29 31.00
C ARG A 121 24.91 20.80 31.94
N GLU A 122 26.06 21.45 31.89
CA GLU A 122 27.10 21.28 32.90
C GLU A 122 26.54 21.58 34.30
N PRO A 123 26.94 20.81 35.33
CA PRO A 123 26.57 21.10 36.69
C PRO A 123 27.20 22.44 37.09
N ARG A 124 26.37 23.34 37.65
CA ARG A 124 26.86 24.62 38.20
C ARG A 124 27.88 24.31 39.29
N ALA A 125 29.12 24.72 39.07
CA ALA A 125 30.15 24.75 40.11
C ALA A 125 29.59 25.53 41.31
N GLY A 126 29.62 24.91 42.48
CA GLY A 126 29.23 25.51 43.75
C GLY A 126 30.03 26.77 44.01
N GLY A 127 29.34 27.80 44.49
CA GLY A 127 29.94 29.05 44.94
C GLY A 127 30.84 28.82 46.15
N GLU A 128 31.90 29.62 46.16
CA GLU A 128 32.98 29.71 47.13
C GLU A 128 32.51 30.00 48.56
N ALA A 129 33.29 29.51 49.52
CA ALA A 129 33.51 30.14 50.82
C ALA A 129 35.01 30.07 51.13
#